data_AF-A0A0M6YDR1-F1
#
_entry.id   AF-A0A0M6YDR1-F1
#
_cell.length_a   1.000
_cell.length_b   1.000
_cell.length_c   1.000
_cell.angle_alpha   90.00
_cell.angle_beta   90.00
_cell.angle_gamma   90.00
#
_symmetry.space_group_name_H-M   'P 1'
#
loop_
_entity.id
_entity.type
_entity.pdbx_description
1 polymer ?
#
loop_
_entity_poly.entity_id
_entity_poly.type
_entity_poly.pdbx_seq_one_letter_code
_entity_poly.pdbx_strand_id
1 'polypeptide(L)'
;MVDHSMPSRQRSSGTPLAASSSVRIPVVAFGMSLGVFLALTFVLCVIFDLIFPQQVMYQTWLRLLPGFTWLSWPSFVLGLFESFAYGWYVALVFAPLFNFFARRWR
;
A
#
# COMPACT_ATOMS: atom_id res chain seq x y z
N MET A 1 -41.48 -34.26 -46.35
CA MET A 1 -40.02 -34.04 -46.40
C MET A 1 -39.72 -32.90 -45.44
N VAL A 2 -38.90 -33.18 -44.44
CA VAL A 2 -38.46 -32.29 -43.36
C VAL A 2 -37.75 -31.07 -43.93
N ASP A 3 -38.00 -29.86 -43.41
CA ASP A 3 -36.91 -29.10 -42.80
C ASP A 3 -37.40 -28.09 -41.76
N HIS A 4 -36.79 -28.20 -40.58
CA HIS A 4 -36.87 -27.29 -39.46
C HIS A 4 -36.02 -26.06 -39.76
N SER A 5 -36.60 -24.86 -39.76
CA SER A 5 -35.80 -23.63 -39.63
C SER A 5 -36.25 -22.85 -38.42
N MET A 6 -35.54 -23.09 -37.33
CA MET A 6 -35.71 -22.44 -36.03
C MET A 6 -35.61 -20.91 -36.13
N PRO A 7 -36.32 -20.15 -35.27
CA PRO A 7 -36.07 -18.73 -35.14
C PRO A 7 -34.62 -18.51 -34.70
N SER A 8 -33.87 -17.75 -35.48
CA SER A 8 -32.51 -17.31 -35.15
C SER A 8 -32.56 -16.50 -33.86
N ARG A 9 -32.27 -17.17 -32.75
CA ARG A 9 -32.04 -16.59 -31.43
C ARG A 9 -30.82 -15.66 -31.55
N GLN A 10 -31.06 -14.38 -31.83
CA GLN A 10 -30.04 -13.37 -31.84
C GLN A 10 -29.54 -13.24 -30.40
N ARG A 11 -28.43 -13.94 -30.11
CA ARG A 11 -27.72 -13.85 -28.84
C ARG A 11 -27.39 -12.39 -28.65
N SER A 12 -27.95 -11.81 -27.59
CA SER A 12 -27.53 -10.52 -27.07
C SER A 12 -26.02 -10.62 -26.80
N SER A 13 -25.24 -10.07 -27.72
CA SER A 13 -23.84 -9.75 -27.51
C SER A 13 -23.81 -8.54 -26.59
N GLY A 14 -24.14 -8.77 -25.31
CA GLY A 14 -23.89 -7.80 -24.27
C GLY A 14 -22.38 -7.62 -24.18
N THR A 15 -21.88 -6.50 -24.67
CA THR A 15 -20.54 -6.00 -24.34
C THR A 15 -20.42 -6.10 -22.82
N PRO A 16 -19.39 -6.79 -22.26
CA PRO A 16 -19.17 -6.73 -20.83
C PRO A 16 -18.90 -5.26 -20.52
N LEU A 17 -19.91 -4.60 -19.97
CA LEU A 17 -19.80 -3.25 -19.42
C LEU A 17 -18.59 -3.34 -18.50
N ALA A 18 -17.52 -2.64 -18.87
CA ALA A 18 -16.35 -2.46 -18.03
C ALA A 18 -16.90 -2.17 -16.63
N ALA A 19 -16.72 -3.14 -15.73
CA ALA A 19 -17.30 -3.11 -14.40
C ALA A 19 -16.98 -1.73 -13.85
N SER A 20 -18.03 -0.94 -13.58
CA SER A 20 -17.88 0.43 -13.09
C SER A 20 -16.82 0.40 -12.02
N SER A 21 -15.66 0.98 -12.32
CA SER A 21 -14.61 1.20 -11.36
C SER A 21 -15.21 2.23 -10.40
N SER A 22 -15.93 1.72 -9.42
CA SER A 22 -16.26 2.45 -8.20
C SER A 22 -14.96 3.13 -7.83
N VAL A 23 -14.95 4.47 -7.79
CA VAL A 23 -13.79 5.25 -7.37
C VAL A 23 -13.49 4.85 -5.94
N ARG A 24 -12.78 3.74 -5.79
CA ARG A 24 -12.29 3.17 -4.55
C ARG A 24 -10.81 3.18 -4.72
N ILE A 25 -10.15 3.91 -3.84
CA ILE A 25 -8.69 3.86 -3.77
C ILE A 25 -8.30 2.38 -3.58
N PRO A 26 -7.51 1.80 -4.49
CA PRO A 26 -7.01 0.44 -4.33
C PRO A 26 -6.04 0.44 -3.15
N VAL A 27 -6.56 0.14 -1.96
CA VAL A 27 -5.84 0.20 -0.67
C VAL A 27 -4.53 -0.58 -0.71
N VAL A 28 -4.57 -1.74 -1.38
CA VAL A 28 -3.41 -2.62 -1.53
C VAL A 28 -2.33 -1.96 -2.37
N ALA A 29 -2.68 -1.36 -3.53
CA ALA A 29 -1.68 -0.69 -4.37
C ALA A 29 -1.10 0.54 -3.65
N PHE A 30 -1.95 1.32 -2.98
CA PHE A 30 -1.52 2.50 -2.22
C PHE A 30 -0.61 2.13 -1.03
N GLY A 31 -0.97 1.12 -0.26
CA GLY A 31 -0.18 0.62 0.87
C GLY A 31 1.14 -0.01 0.43
N MET A 32 1.15 -0.76 -0.68
CA MET A 32 2.39 -1.30 -1.25
C MET A 32 3.33 -0.19 -1.72
N SER A 33 2.82 0.82 -2.44
CA SER A 33 3.65 1.96 -2.88
C SER A 33 4.22 2.76 -1.71
N LEU A 34 3.39 3.11 -0.72
CA LEU A 34 3.84 3.85 0.47
C LEU A 34 4.80 3.02 1.34
N GLY A 35 4.48 1.75 1.56
CA GLY A 35 5.31 0.85 2.35
C GLY A 35 6.69 0.64 1.72
N VAL A 36 6.76 0.38 0.41
CA VAL A 36 8.04 0.23 -0.30
C VAL A 36 8.81 1.54 -0.32
N PHE A 37 8.15 2.68 -0.53
CA PHE A 37 8.81 3.98 -0.48
C PHE A 37 9.43 4.26 0.90
N LEU A 38 8.66 4.09 1.98
CA LEU A 38 9.16 4.26 3.35
C LEU A 38 10.31 3.28 3.66
N ALA A 39 10.19 2.02 3.25
CA ALA A 39 11.23 1.02 3.43
C ALA A 39 12.54 1.44 2.70
N LEU A 40 12.45 1.90 1.45
CA LEU A 40 13.61 2.37 0.69
C LEU A 40 14.26 3.60 1.33
N THR A 41 13.46 4.58 1.76
CA THR A 41 13.96 5.76 2.47
C THR A 41 14.66 5.36 3.77
N PHE A 42 14.08 4.43 4.54
CA PHE A 42 14.71 3.91 5.76
C PHE A 42 16.07 3.28 5.48
N VAL A 43 16.18 2.41 4.46
CA VAL A 43 17.45 1.79 4.08
C VAL A 43 18.48 2.84 3.68
N LEU A 44 18.09 3.84 2.88
CA LEU A 44 18.95 4.96 2.51
C LEU A 44 19.43 5.75 3.74
N CYS A 45 18.53 6.01 4.69
CA CYS A 45 18.88 6.69 5.94
C CYS A 45 19.90 5.89 6.76
N VAL A 46 19.75 4.57 6.88
CA VAL A 46 20.69 3.72 7.61
C VAL A 46 22.06 3.68 6.93
N ILE A 47 22.11 3.54 5.60
CA ILE A 47 23.37 3.56 4.85
C ILE A 47 24.08 4.90 5.07
N PHE A 48 23.33 6.01 5.05
CA PHE A 48 23.90 7.34 5.24
C PHE A 48 24.45 7.54 6.66
N ASP A 49 23.76 7.05 7.69
CA ASP A 49 24.21 7.05 9.08
C ASP A 49 25.49 6.22 9.27
N LEU A 50 25.62 5.10 8.56
CA LEU A 50 26.81 4.25 8.55
C LEU A 50 28.02 4.96 7.90
N ILE A 51 27.78 5.79 6.88
CA ILE A 51 28.81 6.59 6.21
C ILE A 51 29.17 7.83 7.04
N PHE A 52 28.21 8.41 7.76
CA PHE A 52 28.38 9.62 8.57
C PHE A 52 27.91 9.41 10.02
N PRO A 53 28.74 8.76 10.87
CA PRO A 53 28.37 8.29 12.21
C PRO A 53 28.13 9.39 13.28
N GLN A 54 28.08 10.66 12.88
CA GLN A 54 27.93 11.81 13.77
C GLN A 54 26.50 12.40 13.79
N GLN A 55 25.55 11.85 13.02
CA GLN A 55 24.20 12.40 12.94
C GLN A 55 23.28 11.78 14.02
N VAL A 56 22.53 12.64 14.72
CA VAL A 56 21.67 12.32 15.87
C VAL A 56 20.36 11.61 15.44
N MET A 57 20.41 10.74 14.44
CA MET A 57 19.25 9.98 13.95
C MET A 57 18.94 8.75 14.80
N TYR A 58 19.94 8.19 15.48
CA TYR A 58 19.79 7.06 16.40
C TYR A 58 18.84 7.36 17.58
N GLN A 59 18.82 8.61 18.07
CA GLN A 59 17.94 9.03 19.17
C GLN A 59 16.45 9.04 18.78
N THR A 60 16.13 9.35 17.52
CA THR A 60 14.75 9.31 17.01
C THR A 60 14.23 7.87 16.95
N TRP A 61 15.10 6.92 16.59
CA TRP A 61 14.80 5.48 16.57
C TRP A 61 14.58 4.89 17.96
N LEU A 62 15.41 5.27 18.94
CA LEU A 62 15.23 4.93 20.35
C LEU A 62 13.90 5.41 20.93
N ARG A 63 13.38 6.55 20.46
CA ARG A 63 12.10 7.12 20.93
C ARG A 63 10.88 6.34 20.43
N LEU A 64 11.00 5.67 19.28
CA LEU A 64 9.90 4.90 18.70
C LEU A 64 9.78 3.48 19.27
N LEU A 65 10.86 2.84 19.76
CA LEU A 65 10.82 1.45 20.25
C LEU A 65 11.56 1.23 21.60
N PRO A 66 10.84 1.02 22.73
CA PRO A 66 11.42 0.72 24.04
C PRO A 66 11.90 -0.74 24.12
N GLY A 67 13.06 -1.00 23.52
CA GLY A 67 13.79 -2.29 23.51
C GLY A 67 15.10 -2.26 22.72
N PHE A 68 15.44 -1.10 22.17
CA PHE A 68 16.52 -0.81 21.23
C PHE A 68 17.86 -0.73 21.98
N THR A 69 18.53 -1.86 22.20
CA THR A 69 19.78 -1.86 22.97
C THR A 69 21.05 -1.71 22.14
N TRP A 70 21.06 -2.03 20.83
CA TRP A 70 22.27 -1.94 20.00
C TRP A 70 21.96 -1.71 18.50
N LEU A 71 22.86 -1.01 17.80
CA LEU A 71 22.90 -0.83 16.32
C LEU A 71 23.31 -2.15 15.63
N SER A 72 22.56 -3.22 15.86
CA SER A 72 22.82 -4.56 15.33
C SER A 72 21.76 -4.95 14.31
N TRP A 73 22.07 -5.96 13.47
CA TRP A 73 21.19 -6.54 12.44
C TRP A 73 19.70 -6.66 12.85
N PRO A 74 19.32 -7.12 14.06
CA PRO A 74 17.91 -7.22 14.44
C PRO A 74 17.18 -5.88 14.43
N SER A 75 17.82 -4.79 14.86
CA SER A 75 17.24 -3.45 14.91
C SER A 75 16.92 -2.90 13.51
N PHE A 76 17.77 -3.22 12.52
CA PHE A 76 17.52 -2.85 11.12
C PHE A 76 16.29 -3.59 10.55
N VAL A 77 16.18 -4.89 10.79
CA VAL A 77 15.05 -5.68 10.29
C VAL A 77 13.75 -5.21 10.95
N LEU A 78 13.77 -5.02 12.26
CA LEU A 78 12.64 -4.43 13.00
C LEU A 78 12.23 -3.09 12.41
N GLY A 79 13.20 -2.24 12.11
CA GLY A 79 12.94 -0.93 11.56
C GLY A 79 12.37 -0.92 10.15
N LEU A 80 12.81 -1.86 9.32
CA LEU A 80 12.25 -2.07 7.99
C LEU A 80 10.79 -2.54 8.07
N PHE A 81 10.49 -3.47 8.98
CA PHE A 81 9.13 -3.97 9.22
C PHE A 81 8.20 -2.88 9.76
N GLU A 82 8.64 -2.11 10.75
CA GLU A 82 7.91 -0.95 11.28
C GLU A 82 7.64 0.09 10.18
N SER A 83 8.66 0.49 9.43
CA SER A 83 8.50 1.47 8.33
C SER A 83 7.50 1.01 7.27
N PHE A 84 7.54 -0.27 6.91
CA PHE A 84 6.58 -0.86 5.99
C PHE A 84 5.17 -0.91 6.60
N ALA A 85 5.05 -1.30 7.87
CA ALA A 85 3.80 -1.32 8.60
C ALA A 85 3.18 0.09 8.73
N TYR A 86 3.99 1.13 8.93
CA TYR A 86 3.54 2.52 8.94
C TYR A 86 2.96 2.95 7.58
N GLY A 87 3.60 2.57 6.46
CA GLY A 87 3.05 2.81 5.12
C GLY A 87 1.69 2.14 4.91
N TRP A 88 1.54 0.89 5.39
CA TRP A 88 0.27 0.17 5.38
C TRP A 88 -0.77 0.77 6.32
N TYR A 89 -0.37 1.23 7.50
CA TYR A 89 -1.24 1.90 8.45
C TYR A 89 -1.84 3.17 7.83
N VAL A 90 -1.01 4.01 7.20
CA VAL A 90 -1.49 5.20 6.47
C VAL A 90 -2.46 4.80 5.38
N ALA A 91 -2.18 3.75 4.60
CA ALA A 91 -3.08 3.31 3.54
C ALA A 91 -4.43 2.79 4.09
N LEU A 92 -4.40 1.99 5.15
CA LEU A 92 -5.61 1.43 5.78
C LEU A 92 -6.45 2.49 6.48
N VAL A 93 -5.86 3.56 6.99
CA VAL A 93 -6.60 4.67 7.62
C VAL A 93 -7.09 5.67 6.57
N PHE A 94 -6.23 6.05 5.62
CA PHE A 94 -6.52 7.10 4.65
C PHE A 94 -7.52 6.64 3.58
N ALA A 95 -7.43 5.40 3.10
CA ALA A 95 -8.33 4.91 2.06
C ALA A 95 -9.82 4.86 2.47
N PRO A 96 -10.23 4.30 3.63
CA PRO A 96 -11.62 4.36 4.06
C PRO A 96 -12.06 5.78 4.40
N LEU A 97 -11.17 6.61 4.96
CA LEU A 97 -11.46 8.00 5.25
C LEU A 97 -11.75 8.80 3.98
N PHE A 98 -10.91 8.65 2.96
CA PHE A 98 -11.12 9.25 1.65
C PHE A 98 -12.40 8.74 0.99
N ASN A 99 -12.66 7.43 1.04
CA ASN A 99 -13.91 6.86 0.52
C ASN A 99 -15.14 7.42 1.28
N PHE A 100 -15.04 7.70 2.57
CA PHE A 100 -16.12 8.30 3.36
C PHE A 100 -16.40 9.74 2.92
N PHE A 101 -15.36 10.59 2.84
CA PHE A 101 -15.52 11.97 2.38
C PHE A 101 -15.96 12.05 0.91
N ALA A 102 -15.41 11.21 0.03
CA ALA A 102 -15.78 11.15 -1.38
C ALA A 102 -17.25 10.72 -1.59
N ARG A 103 -17.83 9.98 -0.64
CA ARG A 103 -19.27 9.64 -0.64
C ARG A 103 -20.15 10.74 -0.05
N ARG A 104 -19.59 11.60 0.82
CA ARG A 104 -20.32 12.66 1.51
C ARG A 104 -20.37 13.98 0.72
N TRP A 105 -19.40 14.19 -0.18
CA TRP A 105 -19.27 15.36 -1.07
C TRP A 105 -19.58 15.06 -2.56
N ARG A 106 -20.17 13.91 -2.86
CA ARG A 106 -20.97 13.72 -4.09
C ARG A 106 -22.41 14.10 -3.80
#